data_AF-A0A3D0CYB9-F1
#
_entry.id   AF-A0A3D0CYB9-F1
#
_cell.length_a   1.000
_cell.length_b   1.000
_cell.length_c   1.000
_cell.angle_alpha   90.00
_cell.angle_beta   90.00
_cell.angle_gamma   90.00
#
_symmetry.space_group_name_H-M   'P 1'
#
loop_
_entity.id
_entity.type
_entity.pdbx_description
1 polymer ?
#
loop_
_entity_poly.entity_id
_entity_poly.type
_entity_poly.pdbx_seq_one_letter_code
_entity_poly.pdbx_strand_id
1 'polypeptide(L)' 'MTELLYQTDSTLREFDATVTAVTDKGVVLDRTAFYSGGGGQPADHGSLVQ' A
#
# COMPACT_ATOMS: atom_id res chain seq x y z
N MET A 1 6.44 -3.97 -10.93
CA MET A 1 7.03 -3.83 -9.59
C MET A 1 6.25 -2.74 -8.88
N THR A 2 5.77 -2.98 -7.67
CA THR A 2 5.04 -1.96 -6.90
C THR A 2 6.03 -0.98 -6.29
N GLU A 3 5.78 0.32 -6.46
CA GLU A 3 6.55 1.39 -5.80
C GLU A 3 6.15 1.50 -4.32
N LEU A 4 7.15 1.52 -3.42
CA LEU A 4 6.96 1.49 -1.98
C LEU A 4 7.15 2.90 -1.40
N LEU A 5 6.07 3.67 -1.33
CA LEU A 5 6.09 5.09 -0.93
C LEU A 5 6.55 5.31 0.51
N TYR A 6 6.25 4.36 1.40
CA TYR A 6 6.64 4.42 2.81
C TYR A 6 8.16 4.40 3.04
N GLN A 7 8.97 4.03 2.03
CA GLN A 7 10.42 4.06 2.14
C GLN A 7 11.01 5.47 1.99
N THR A 8 10.31 6.35 1.28
CA THR A 8 10.76 7.72 1.01
C THR A 8 10.06 8.74 1.90
N ASP A 9 8.80 8.49 2.25
CA ASP A 9 8.03 9.29 3.20
C ASP A 9 7.13 8.39 4.07
N SER A 10 7.57 8.14 5.30
CA SER A 10 6.82 7.33 6.27
C SER A 10 5.66 8.09 6.92
N THR A 11 5.52 9.39 6.66
CA THR A 11 4.43 10.22 7.20
C THR A 11 3.22 10.30 6.28
N LEU A 12 3.36 9.80 5.04
CA LEU A 12 2.31 9.83 4.01
C LEU A 12 1.12 8.95 4.42
N ARG A 13 -0.07 9.56 4.51
CA ARG A 13 -1.31 8.88 4.93
C ARG A 13 -2.33 8.66 3.81
N GLU A 14 -2.22 9.43 2.74
CA GLU A 14 -3.13 9.42 1.60
C GLU A 14 -2.30 9.46 0.31
N PHE A 15 -2.68 8.68 -0.70
CA PHE A 15 -1.99 8.60 -1.97
C PHE A 15 -2.90 8.08 -3.08
N ASP A 16 -2.64 8.53 -4.31
CA ASP A 16 -3.27 7.98 -5.51
C ASP A 16 -2.49 6.73 -5.98
N ALA A 17 -3.24 5.73 -6.47
CA ALA A 17 -2.67 4.53 -7.07
C ALA A 17 -3.62 3.94 -8.12
N THR A 18 -3.06 3.16 -9.03
CA THR A 18 -3.80 2.39 -10.03
C THR A 18 -3.89 0.94 -9.60
N VAL A 19 -5.11 0.37 -9.63
CA VAL A 19 -5.28 -1.08 -9.49
C VAL A 19 -4.79 -1.75 -10.77
N THR A 20 -3.71 -2.52 -10.64
CA THR A 20 -3.06 -3.24 -11.75
C THR A 20 -3.57 -4.67 -11.92
N ALA A 21 -4.10 -5.27 -10.85
CA ALA A 21 -4.74 -6.57 -10.89
C ALA A 21 -5.76 -6.73 -9.75
N VAL A 22 -6.75 -7.59 -9.99
CA VAL A 22 -7.71 -8.06 -8.98
C VAL A 22 -7.55 -9.57 -8.86
N THR A 23 -7.47 -10.06 -7.63
CA THR A 23 -7.28 -11.48 -7.30
C THR A 23 -8.30 -11.89 -6.25
N ASP A 24 -8.45 -13.20 -6.03
CA ASP A 24 -9.33 -13.74 -4.97
C ASP A 24 -8.93 -13.27 -3.55
N LYS A 25 -7.70 -12.77 -3.37
CA LYS A 25 -7.18 -12.30 -2.09
C LYS A 25 -7.21 -10.77 -1.93
N GLY A 26 -7.59 -10.04 -2.98
CA GLY A 26 -7.59 -8.58 -2.98
C GLY A 26 -6.99 -7.98 -4.25
N VAL A 27 -6.57 -6.72 -4.15
CA VAL A 27 -6.08 -5.92 -5.29
C VAL A 27 -4.58 -5.72 -5.24
N VAL A 28 -3.98 -5.52 -6.42
CA VAL A 28 -2.56 -5.17 -6.56
C VAL A 28 -2.46 -3.73 -7.06
N LEU A 29 -1.70 -2.90 -6.36
CA LEU A 29 -1.46 -1.51 -6.71
C LEU A 29 -0.10 -1.33 -7.39
N ASP A 30 -0.01 -0.35 -8.29
CA ASP A 30 1.26 0.09 -8.87
C ASP A 30 2.17 0.80 -7.85
N ARG A 31 1.59 1.46 -6.85
CA ARG A 31 2.28 2.11 -5.73
C ARG A 31 1.49 2.01 -4.43
N THR A 32 2.17 2.01 -3.29
CA THR A 32 1.51 1.92 -1.98
C THR A 32 2.28 2.61 -0.86
N ALA A 33 1.55 3.31 0.03
CA ALA A 33 2.06 3.73 1.34
C ALA A 33 1.74 2.72 2.46
N PHE A 34 0.87 1.73 2.23
CA PHE A 34 0.61 0.66 3.20
C PHE A 34 1.85 -0.21 3.39
N TYR A 35 2.37 -0.27 4.60
CA TYR A 35 3.39 -1.22 5.00
C TYR A 35 2.76 -2.60 5.24
N SER A 36 3.32 -3.64 4.62
CA SER A 36 2.82 -5.01 4.76
C SER A 36 3.07 -5.65 6.13
N GLY A 37 3.76 -4.96 7.03
CA GLY A 37 4.27 -5.50 8.29
C GLY A 37 5.63 -6.19 8.14
N GLY A 38 6.37 -6.29 9.24
CA GLY A 38 7.71 -6.88 9.29
C GLY A 38 8.58 -6.31 10.41
N GLY A 39 9.64 -7.02 10.79
CA GLY A 39 10.60 -6.53 11.81
C GLY A 39 10.00 -6.28 13.20
N GLY A 40 8.86 -6.87 13.52
CA GLY A 40 8.11 -6.62 14.76
C GLY A 40 7.08 -5.49 14.66
N GLN A 41 7.02 -4.76 13.54
CA GLN A 41 5.98 -3.77 13.28
C GLN A 41 4.77 -4.42 12.61
N PRO A 42 3.54 -4.14 13.08
CA PRO A 42 2.30 -4.64 12.48
C PRO A 42 2.09 -4.05 11.07
N ALA A 43 1.23 -4.71 10.29
CA ALA A 43 0.79 -4.20 9.00
C ALA A 43 -0.11 -2.97 9.17
N ASP A 44 -0.08 -2.08 8.19
CA ASP A 44 -0.98 -0.93 8.14
C ASP A 44 -2.39 -1.34 7.73
N HIS A 45 -3.37 -0.56 8.18
CA HIS A 45 -4.78 -0.74 7.86
C HIS A 45 -5.41 0.59 7.42
N GLY A 46 -6.32 0.53 6.45
CA GLY A 46 -7.01 1.71 5.90
C GLY A 46 -8.03 1.33 4.84
N SER A 47 -8.39 2.28 3.99
CA SER A 47 -9.44 2.12 2.97
C SER A 47 -8.99 2.60 1.60
N LEU A 48 -9.48 1.94 0.56
CA LEU A 48 -9.43 2.45 -0.82
C LEU A 48 -10.75 3.19 -1.09
N VAL A 49 -10.64 4.45 -1.52
CA VAL A 49 -11.77 5.32 -1.83
C VAL A 49 -11.68 5.78 -3.29
N GLN A 50 -12.83 6.16 -3.87
CA GLN A 50 -12.94 6.73 -5.22
C GLN A 50 -13.10 8.25 -5.18
#